data_AF-A0AA96SPY3-F1
#
_entry.id   AF-A0AA96SPY3-F1
#
_cell.length_a   1.000
_cell.length_b   1.000
_cell.length_c   1.000
_cell.angle_alpha   90.00
_cell.angle_beta   90.00
_cell.angle_gamma   90.00
#
_symmetry.space_group_name_H-M   'P 1'
#
loop_
_entity.id
_entity.type
_entity.pdbx_description
1 polymer ?
#
loop_
_entity_poly.entity_id
_entity_poly.type
_entity_poly.pdbx_seq_one_letter_code
_entity_poly.pdbx_strand_id
1 'polypeptide(L)' 'MEPAELNKAVSDLAWWYGWPPEVMYRMTLAEFNGWLEQATRQIKAGYVKS' A
#
# COMPACT_ATOMS: atom_id res chain seq x y z
N MET A 1 -13.17 6.92 -2.02
CA MET A 1 -12.25 6.74 -0.88
C MET A 1 -12.19 8.07 -0.19
N GLU A 2 -12.60 8.11 1.07
CA GLU A 2 -12.49 9.33 1.86
C GLU A 2 -11.00 9.65 2.14
N PRO A 3 -10.61 10.92 2.34
CA PRO A 3 -9.20 11.28 2.57
C PRO A 3 -8.53 10.52 3.71
N ALA A 4 -9.29 10.14 4.74
CA ALA A 4 -8.82 9.35 5.87
C ALA A 4 -8.48 7.90 5.49
N GLU A 5 -9.27 7.29 4.60
CA GLU A 5 -9.05 5.92 4.11
C GLU A 5 -7.81 5.84 3.22
N LEU A 6 -7.56 6.89 2.41
CA LEU A 6 -6.37 7.00 1.58
C LEU A 6 -5.09 7.08 2.43
N ASN A 7 -5.10 7.92 3.47
CA ASN A 7 -3.95 8.06 4.36
C ASN A 7 -3.61 6.74 5.08
N LYS A 8 -4.63 5.97 5.46
CA LYS A 8 -4.44 4.64 6.04
C LYS A 8 -3.81 3.68 5.03
N ALA A 9 -4.38 3.58 3.82
CA ALA A 9 -3.84 2.71 2.77
C ALA A 9 -2.40 3.07 2.39
N VAL A 10 -2.06 4.36 2.33
CA VAL A 10 -0.69 4.85 2.10
C VAL A 10 0.23 4.40 3.24
N SER A 11 -0.18 4.58 4.49
CA SER A 11 0.62 4.17 5.65
C SER A 11 0.87 2.66 5.68
N ASP A 12 -0.17 1.87 5.41
CA ASP A 12 -0.11 0.41 5.36
C ASP A 12 0.84 -0.06 4.25
N LEU A 13 0.77 0.55 3.07
CA LEU A 13 1.67 0.23 1.94
C LEU A 13 3.11 0.67 2.17
N ALA A 14 3.35 1.87 2.72
CA ALA A 14 4.68 2.33 3.13
C ALA A 14 5.31 1.34 4.10
N TRP A 15 4.56 0.92 5.12
CA TRP A 15 5.04 -0.06 6.08
C TRP A 15 5.28 -1.41 5.41
N TRP A 16 4.35 -1.91 4.60
CA TRP A 16 4.45 -3.24 3.98
C TRP A 16 5.67 -3.36 3.06
N TYR A 17 5.88 -2.41 2.16
CA TYR A 17 6.96 -2.43 1.18
C TYR A 17 8.26 -1.74 1.65
N GLY A 18 8.24 -1.11 2.84
CA GLY A 18 9.40 -0.37 3.36
C GLY A 18 9.71 0.89 2.54
N TRP A 19 8.68 1.47 1.92
CA TRP A 19 8.85 2.64 1.06
C TRP A 19 8.68 3.94 1.84
N PRO A 20 9.41 5.00 1.45
CA PRO A 20 9.13 6.32 1.94
C PRO A 20 7.84 6.86 1.27
N PRO A 21 6.98 7.62 1.98
CA PRO A 21 5.65 8.04 1.49
C PRO A 21 5.67 8.77 0.13
N GLU A 22 6.75 9.46 -0.18
CA GLU A 22 6.98 10.21 -1.43
C GLU A 22 6.98 9.31 -2.66
N VAL A 23 7.20 8.00 -2.51
CA VAL A 23 7.06 7.04 -3.61
C VAL A 23 5.60 6.93 -4.02
N MET A 24 4.66 6.86 -3.07
CA MET A 24 3.24 6.72 -3.36
C MET A 24 2.62 8.02 -3.86
N TYR A 25 3.10 9.19 -3.42
CA TYR A 25 2.65 10.48 -3.97
C TYR A 25 3.02 10.68 -5.44
N ARG A 26 3.98 9.91 -5.96
CA ARG A 26 4.37 9.91 -7.37
C ARG A 26 3.66 8.84 -8.20
N MET A 27 2.87 7.97 -7.58
CA MET A 27 2.10 6.93 -8.27
C MET A 27 0.79 7.50 -8.81
N THR A 28 0.38 6.98 -9.95
CA THR A 28 -1.01 7.06 -10.38
C THR A 28 -1.89 6.22 -9.47
N LEU A 29 -3.19 6.53 -9.43
CA LEU A 29 -4.17 5.74 -8.67
C LEU A 29 -4.19 4.26 -9.12
N ALA A 30 -3.98 3.99 -10.41
CA ALA A 30 -3.93 2.64 -10.95
C ALA A 30 -2.74 1.84 -10.41
N GLU A 31 -1.55 2.45 -10.38
CA GLU A 31 -0.35 1.83 -9.81
C GLU A 31 -0.52 1.58 -8.31
N PHE A 32 -1.02 2.57 -7.57
CA PHE A 32 -1.30 2.43 -6.15
C PHE A 32 -2.25 1.26 -5.85
N ASN A 33 -3.35 1.16 -6.60
CA ASN A 33 -4.31 0.06 -6.46
C ASN A 33 -3.68 -1.30 -6.78
N GLY A 34 -2.80 -1.39 -7.79
CA GLY A 34 -2.08 -2.61 -8.11
C GLY A 34 -1.21 -3.11 -6.94
N TRP A 35 -0.50 -2.20 -6.28
CA TRP A 35 0.32 -2.53 -5.11
C TRP A 35 -0.52 -2.90 -3.87
N LEU A 36 -1.66 -2.24 -3.68
CA LEU A 36 -2.63 -2.57 -2.64
C LEU A 36 -3.20 -3.99 -2.81
N GLU A 37 -3.56 -4.37 -4.04
CA GLU A 37 -4.00 -5.72 -4.35
C GLU A 37 -2.90 -6.75 -4.09
N GLN A 38 -1.66 -6.46 -4.49
CA GLN A 38 -0.54 -7.35 -4.26
C GLN A 38 -0.27 -7.55 -2.76
N ALA A 39 -0.27 -6.47 -1.96
CA ALA A 39 -0.12 -6.57 -0.51
C ALA A 39 -1.24 -7.41 0.11
N THR A 40 -2.48 -7.20 -0.35
CA THR A 40 -3.64 -7.99 0.08
C THR A 40 -3.49 -9.48 -0.24
N ARG A 41 -2.96 -9.82 -1.43
CA ARG A 41 -2.68 -11.22 -1.82
C ARG A 41 -1.60 -11.85 -0.93
N GLN A 42 -0.54 -11.11 -0.62
CA GLN A 42 0.54 -11.60 0.25
C GLN A 42 0.04 -11.82 1.69
N ILE A 43 -0.75 -10.89 2.24
CA ILE A 43 -1.38 -11.05 3.55
C ILE A 43 -2.28 -12.29 3.57
N LYS A 44 -3.12 -12.48 2.54
CA LYS A 44 -3.99 -13.68 2.42
C LYS A 44 -3.21 -14.98 2.30
N ALA A 45 -2.01 -14.93 1.70
CA ALA A 45 -1.11 -16.07 1.59
C ALA A 45 -0.25 -16.31 2.86
N GLY A 46 -0.45 -15.52 3.92
CA GLY A 46 0.24 -15.70 5.20
C GLY A 46 1.67 -15.15 5.22
N TYR A 47 2.06 -14.32 4.25
CA TYR A 47 3.31 -13.59 4.34
C TYR A 47 3.21 -12.64 5.52
N VAL A 48 4.25 -12.61 6.35
CA VAL A 48 4.41 -11.64 7.42
C VAL A 48 5.71 -10.88 7.15
N LYS A 49 5.69 -9.58 7.42
CA LYS A 49 6.92 -8.80 7.43
C LYS A 49 7.73 -9.28 8.64
N SER A 50 8.92 -9.83 8.38
CA SER A 50 9.88 -10.30 9.39
C SER A 50 10.44 -9.18 10.23
#